data_AF-A0A1L7GQL4-F1
#
_entry.id   AF-A0A1L7GQL4-F1
#
_cell.length_a   1.000
_cell.length_b   1.000
_cell.length_c   1.000
_cell.angle_alpha   90.00
_cell.angle_beta   90.00
_cell.angle_gamma   90.00
#
_symmetry.space_group_name_H-M   'P 1'
#
loop_
_entity.id
_entity.type
_entity.pdbx_description
1 polymer ?
#
loop_
_entity_poly.entity_id
_entity_poly.type
_entity_poly.pdbx_seq_one_letter_code
_entity_poly.pdbx_strand_id
1 'polypeptide(L)'
;MERGKTITRFTRARLAPVAAALGAGLPLGLVGPIAGKWDNPFCVAVSIVFSSGWPWACYAFMVGYFRRSKIDSALLASLGLAIGVVTYYVFKDMNPTIPAGMEEATAVPAGMEPDTSGQGQILLWGTAAFVLGAPVGIMGNVARTPGVGGLLFRLIVPFTAFFEATQRLSVEADSEGAVFALTWNVTRVAACVAAVALVGHTVWSWRVRRGRADGPPESAAPIRHL
;
A
#
# COMPACT_ATOMS: atom_id res chain seq x y z
N MET A 1 -22.29 23.76 30.41
CA MET A 1 -21.85 23.93 29.01
C MET A 1 -20.60 23.11 28.63
N GLU A 2 -20.07 22.23 29.50
CA GLU A 2 -18.87 21.40 29.20
C GLU A 2 -19.16 20.09 28.46
N ARG A 3 -20.34 19.48 28.65
CA ARG A 3 -20.70 18.19 28.04
C ARG A 3 -20.65 18.20 26.50
N GLY A 4 -20.93 19.35 25.87
CA GLY A 4 -20.92 19.50 24.40
C GLY A 4 -19.52 19.49 23.77
N LYS A 5 -18.49 20.02 24.47
CA LYS A 5 -17.10 20.06 23.97
C LYS A 5 -16.44 18.69 24.00
N THR A 6 -16.77 17.86 24.99
CA THR A 6 -16.18 16.52 25.15
C THR A 6 -16.71 15.55 24.09
N ILE A 7 -18.01 15.62 23.78
CA ILE A 7 -18.65 14.79 22.74
C ILE A 7 -18.08 15.13 21.35
N THR A 8 -17.93 16.41 21.01
CA THR A 8 -17.36 16.82 19.71
C THR A 8 -15.90 16.39 19.55
N ARG A 9 -15.07 16.46 20.60
CA ARG A 9 -13.68 15.98 20.54
C ARG A 9 -13.59 14.46 20.33
N PHE A 10 -14.44 13.69 21.01
CA PHE A 10 -14.48 12.24 20.87
C PHE A 10 -14.91 11.79 19.47
N THR A 11 -15.93 12.44 18.90
CA THR A 11 -16.40 12.15 17.55
C THR A 11 -15.34 12.52 16.50
N ARG A 12 -14.67 13.67 16.65
CA ARG A 12 -13.60 14.11 15.74
C ARG A 12 -12.39 13.18 15.78
N ALA A 13 -12.00 12.69 16.96
CA ALA A 13 -10.90 11.75 17.11
C ALA A 13 -11.15 10.38 16.44
N ARG A 14 -12.42 9.97 16.30
CA ARG A 14 -12.78 8.74 15.58
C ARG A 14 -12.96 8.93 14.08
N LEU A 15 -13.50 10.07 13.66
CA LEU A 15 -13.74 10.38 12.24
C LEU A 15 -12.47 10.76 11.49
N ALA A 16 -11.55 11.49 12.13
CA ALA A 16 -10.29 11.93 11.51
C ALA A 16 -9.48 10.78 10.88
N PRO A 17 -9.21 9.66 11.57
CA PRO A 17 -8.45 8.58 10.95
C PRO A 17 -9.26 7.94 9.82
N VAL A 18 -10.58 7.75 9.95
CA VAL A 18 -11.43 7.19 8.87
C VAL A 18 -11.35 8.06 7.61
N ALA A 19 -11.54 9.37 7.77
CA ALA A 19 -11.44 10.32 6.68
C ALA A 19 -10.03 10.35 6.07
N ALA A 20 -8.98 10.24 6.89
CA ALA A 20 -7.60 10.17 6.39
C ALA A 20 -7.33 8.90 5.58
N ALA A 21 -7.85 7.74 6.00
CA ALA A 21 -7.68 6.50 5.24
C ALA A 21 -8.38 6.60 3.88
N LEU A 22 -9.67 6.94 3.86
CA LEU A 22 -10.43 7.10 2.62
C LEU A 22 -9.84 8.21 1.73
N GLY A 23 -9.52 9.34 2.35
CA GLY A 23 -8.96 10.51 1.67
C GLY A 23 -7.58 10.25 1.09
N ALA A 24 -6.78 9.33 1.64
CA ALA A 24 -5.48 8.96 1.08
C ALA A 24 -5.57 8.08 -0.19
N GLY A 25 -6.74 7.49 -0.48
CA GLY A 25 -6.97 6.80 -1.75
C GLY A 25 -6.99 7.76 -2.95
N LEU A 26 -7.54 8.97 -2.76
CA LEU A 26 -7.60 10.00 -3.80
C LEU A 26 -6.22 10.47 -4.30
N PRO A 27 -5.28 10.93 -3.45
CA PRO A 27 -3.96 11.29 -3.90
C PRO A 27 -3.20 10.08 -4.45
N LEU A 28 -3.40 8.87 -3.92
CA LEU A 28 -2.80 7.66 -4.49
C LEU A 28 -3.22 7.48 -5.97
N GLY A 29 -4.51 7.62 -6.26
CA GLY A 29 -5.03 7.53 -7.63
C GLY A 29 -4.59 8.67 -8.56
N LEU A 30 -4.28 9.85 -8.01
CA LEU A 30 -3.87 11.02 -8.80
C LEU A 30 -2.36 11.10 -9.05
N VAL A 31 -1.52 10.64 -8.12
CA VAL A 31 -0.06 10.87 -8.17
C VAL A 31 0.56 10.32 -9.45
N GLY A 32 0.19 9.10 -9.86
CA GLY A 32 0.73 8.49 -11.08
C GLY A 32 0.37 9.27 -12.35
N PRO A 33 -0.93 9.49 -12.65
CA PRO A 33 -1.38 10.23 -13.82
C PRO A 33 -0.92 11.70 -13.85
N ILE A 34 -0.91 12.38 -12.69
CA ILE A 34 -0.44 13.76 -12.60
C ILE A 34 1.05 13.82 -12.90
N ALA A 35 1.86 12.95 -12.26
CA ALA A 35 3.30 12.89 -12.51
C ALA A 35 3.63 12.60 -13.99
N GLY A 36 2.83 11.76 -14.66
CA GLY A 36 3.03 11.43 -16.07
C GLY A 36 2.87 12.61 -17.04
N LYS A 37 2.34 13.76 -16.60
CA LYS A 37 2.18 14.95 -17.45
C LYS A 37 3.45 15.80 -17.60
N TRP A 38 4.51 15.49 -16.86
CA TRP A 38 5.76 16.25 -16.93
C TRP A 38 6.88 15.44 -17.53
N ASP A 39 7.57 16.03 -18.51
CA ASP A 39 8.74 15.47 -19.19
C ASP A 39 10.02 15.58 -18.35
N ASN A 40 9.97 15.06 -17.11
CA ASN A 40 11.11 14.99 -16.20
C ASN A 40 11.33 13.52 -15.78
N PRO A 41 12.58 12.99 -15.83
CA PRO A 41 12.89 11.63 -15.42
C PRO A 41 12.36 11.23 -14.02
N PHE A 42 12.35 12.16 -13.07
CA PHE A 42 11.79 11.92 -11.73
C PHE A 42 10.26 11.75 -11.78
N CYS A 43 9.56 12.59 -12.53
CA CYS A 43 8.11 12.53 -12.70
C CYS A 43 7.69 11.25 -13.44
N VAL A 44 8.48 10.83 -14.44
CA VAL A 44 8.33 9.54 -15.13
C VAL A 44 8.48 8.38 -14.14
N ALA A 45 9.53 8.38 -13.31
CA ALA A 45 9.73 7.35 -12.29
C ALA A 45 8.57 7.27 -11.28
N VAL A 46 8.07 8.42 -10.81
CA VAL A 46 6.88 8.49 -9.93
C VAL A 46 5.65 7.94 -10.65
N SER A 47 5.45 8.28 -11.92
CA SER A 47 4.33 7.78 -12.72
C SER A 47 4.38 6.25 -12.88
N ILE A 48 5.55 5.70 -13.21
CA ILE A 48 5.79 4.25 -13.32
C ILE A 48 5.49 3.56 -12.00
N VAL A 49 6.02 4.07 -10.88
CA VAL A 49 5.81 3.47 -9.57
C VAL A 49 4.33 3.50 -9.19
N PHE A 50 3.67 4.65 -9.22
CA PHE A 50 2.28 4.75 -8.75
C PHE A 50 1.25 4.11 -9.71
N SER A 51 1.62 3.82 -10.94
CA SER A 51 0.82 3.03 -11.88
C SER A 51 1.02 1.52 -11.73
N SER A 52 1.99 1.09 -10.91
CA SER A 52 2.22 -0.32 -10.60
C SER A 52 1.35 -0.83 -9.45
N GLY A 53 1.25 -2.14 -9.25
CA GLY A 53 0.35 -2.74 -8.26
C GLY A 53 0.83 -2.64 -6.81
N TRP A 54 2.14 -2.70 -6.56
CA TRP A 54 2.69 -2.78 -5.20
C TRP A 54 2.40 -1.55 -4.31
N PRO A 55 2.33 -0.29 -4.79
CA PRO A 55 1.97 0.85 -3.95
C PRO A 55 0.51 0.81 -3.51
N TRP A 56 -0.38 0.24 -4.33
CA TRP A 56 -1.78 0.04 -3.98
C TRP A 56 -1.92 -1.03 -2.90
N ALA A 57 -1.19 -2.13 -3.04
CA ALA A 57 -1.08 -3.13 -1.97
C ALA A 57 -0.49 -2.54 -0.69
N CYS A 58 0.57 -1.71 -0.80
CA CYS A 58 1.19 -1.01 0.32
C CYS A 58 0.19 -0.09 1.02
N TYR A 59 -0.59 0.69 0.26
CA TYR A 59 -1.64 1.53 0.78
C TYR A 59 -2.67 0.73 1.59
N ALA A 60 -3.25 -0.33 1.02
CA ALA A 60 -4.23 -1.16 1.71
C ALA A 60 -3.64 -1.80 2.98
N PHE A 61 -2.39 -2.27 2.89
CA PHE A 61 -1.67 -2.83 4.01
C PHE A 61 -1.46 -1.80 5.13
N MET A 62 -1.06 -0.57 4.79
CA MET A 62 -0.88 0.52 5.75
C MET A 62 -2.20 0.95 6.38
N VAL A 63 -3.27 1.08 5.60
CA VAL A 63 -4.61 1.34 6.12
C VAL A 63 -4.97 0.29 7.17
N GLY A 64 -4.74 -0.99 6.88
CA GLY A 64 -4.94 -2.07 7.82
C GLY A 64 -4.04 -2.02 9.06
N TYR A 65 -2.76 -1.74 8.86
CA TYR A 65 -1.74 -1.67 9.92
C TYR A 65 -2.09 -0.63 10.98
N PHE A 66 -2.65 0.52 10.60
CA PHE A 66 -3.01 1.56 11.56
C PHE A 66 -4.37 1.34 12.27
N ARG A 67 -5.18 0.37 11.85
CA ARG A 67 -6.52 0.15 12.43
C ARG A 67 -6.50 -0.87 13.54
N ARG A 68 -7.22 -0.63 14.64
CA ARG A 68 -7.37 -1.64 15.71
C ARG A 68 -8.30 -2.77 15.31
N SER A 69 -9.46 -2.45 14.75
CA SER A 69 -10.49 -3.41 14.31
C SER A 69 -10.15 -4.06 12.97
N LYS A 70 -10.30 -5.38 12.86
CA LYS A 70 -10.14 -6.13 11.59
C LYS A 70 -11.19 -5.73 10.56
N ILE A 71 -12.41 -5.45 11.02
CA ILE A 71 -13.51 -5.01 10.15
C ILE A 71 -13.18 -3.63 9.56
N ASP A 72 -12.75 -2.67 10.39
CA ASP A 72 -12.36 -1.34 9.92
C ASP A 72 -11.17 -1.43 8.95
N SER A 73 -10.25 -2.36 9.20
CA SER A 73 -9.09 -2.60 8.32
C SER A 73 -9.54 -3.06 6.94
N ALA A 74 -10.44 -4.04 6.89
CA ALA A 74 -10.95 -4.58 5.63
C ALA A 74 -11.76 -3.53 4.87
N LEU A 75 -12.73 -2.90 5.53
CA LEU A 75 -13.63 -1.94 4.89
C LEU A 75 -12.89 -0.69 4.40
N LEU A 76 -12.04 -0.10 5.23
CA LEU A 76 -11.34 1.13 4.83
C LEU A 76 -10.28 0.90 3.75
N ALA A 77 -9.60 -0.25 3.78
CA ALA A 77 -8.66 -0.60 2.72
C ALA A 77 -9.39 -0.81 1.40
N SER A 78 -10.51 -1.55 1.41
CA SER A 78 -11.32 -1.82 0.20
C SER A 78 -11.93 -0.55 -0.38
N LEU A 79 -12.59 0.26 0.46
CA LEU A 79 -13.23 1.50 0.03
C LEU A 79 -12.21 2.54 -0.41
N GLY A 80 -11.10 2.68 0.33
CA GLY A 80 -10.04 3.60 -0.01
C GLY A 80 -9.35 3.26 -1.33
N LEU A 81 -9.11 1.96 -1.58
CA LEU A 81 -8.59 1.49 -2.85
C LEU A 81 -9.58 1.72 -4.01
N ALA A 82 -10.86 1.41 -3.81
CA ALA A 82 -11.90 1.66 -4.82
C ALA A 82 -11.97 3.15 -5.18
N ILE A 83 -11.91 4.05 -4.19
CA ILE A 83 -11.83 5.50 -4.41
C ILE A 83 -10.59 5.84 -5.25
N GLY A 84 -9.43 5.28 -4.92
CA GLY A 84 -8.21 5.50 -5.69
C GLY A 84 -8.34 5.05 -7.15
N VAL A 85 -8.91 3.87 -7.40
CA VAL A 85 -9.07 3.32 -8.76
C VAL A 85 -10.04 4.16 -9.58
N VAL A 86 -11.18 4.53 -9.01
CA VAL A 86 -12.14 5.44 -9.65
C VAL A 86 -11.45 6.76 -9.98
N THR A 87 -10.70 7.32 -9.03
CA THR A 87 -9.98 8.58 -9.23
C THR A 87 -8.95 8.48 -10.36
N TYR A 88 -8.16 7.40 -10.39
CA TYR A 88 -7.14 7.16 -11.40
C TYR A 88 -7.73 7.11 -12.81
N TYR A 89 -8.78 6.31 -13.02
CA TYR A 89 -9.37 6.13 -14.34
C TYR A 89 -10.24 7.31 -14.77
N VAL A 90 -10.97 7.96 -13.86
CA VAL A 90 -11.68 9.21 -14.18
C VAL A 90 -10.69 10.28 -14.61
N PHE A 91 -9.54 10.40 -13.93
CA PHE A 91 -8.53 11.37 -14.34
C PHE A 91 -7.92 11.03 -15.70
N LYS A 92 -7.70 9.74 -15.98
CA LYS A 92 -7.20 9.25 -17.26
C LYS A 92 -8.18 9.54 -18.40
N ASP A 93 -9.48 9.31 -18.18
CA ASP A 93 -10.56 9.62 -19.13
C ASP A 93 -10.66 11.13 -19.40
N MET A 94 -10.50 11.96 -18.37
CA MET A 94 -10.52 13.43 -18.53
C MET A 94 -9.27 13.98 -19.23
N ASN A 95 -8.17 13.22 -19.32
CA ASN A 95 -6.89 13.68 -19.84
C ASN A 95 -6.23 12.61 -20.73
N PRO A 96 -6.86 12.22 -21.85
CA PRO A 96 -6.31 11.19 -22.71
C PRO A 96 -5.00 11.68 -23.34
N THR A 97 -3.95 10.86 -23.22
CA THR A 97 -2.61 11.13 -23.78
C THR A 97 -2.56 10.96 -25.31
N ILE A 98 -3.58 10.35 -25.90
CA ILE A 98 -3.82 10.24 -27.33
C ILE A 98 -5.15 10.97 -27.61
N PRO A 99 -5.25 11.87 -28.62
CA PRO A 99 -6.49 12.55 -28.92
C PRO A 99 -7.63 11.55 -29.14
N ALA A 100 -8.81 11.83 -28.57
CA ALA A 100 -10.01 11.03 -28.80
C ALA A 100 -10.24 10.88 -30.32
N GLY A 101 -10.14 9.65 -30.84
CA GLY A 101 -10.26 9.34 -32.27
C GLY A 101 -8.99 8.85 -32.97
N MET A 102 -7.87 8.62 -32.28
CA MET A 102 -6.74 7.84 -32.81
C MET A 102 -6.63 6.49 -32.10
N GLU A 103 -6.57 5.41 -32.90
CA GLU A 103 -6.38 4.04 -32.40
C GLU A 103 -4.99 3.85 -31.78
N GLU A 104 -4.92 3.13 -30.66
CA GLU A 104 -3.65 2.65 -30.11
C GLU A 104 -2.98 1.75 -31.15
N ALA A 105 -1.71 2.04 -31.47
CA ALA A 105 -0.90 1.26 -32.37
C ALA A 105 -0.43 -0.06 -31.71
N THR A 106 -1.37 -0.93 -31.36
CA THR A 106 -1.18 -2.37 -31.17
C THR A 106 -2.56 -3.02 -31.26
N ALA A 107 -2.87 -3.60 -32.41
CA ALA A 107 -4.11 -4.33 -32.62
C ALA A 107 -4.21 -5.50 -31.64
N VAL A 108 -5.06 -5.36 -30.62
CA VAL A 108 -5.60 -6.49 -29.87
C VAL A 108 -6.53 -7.25 -30.82
N PRO A 109 -6.49 -8.59 -30.88
CA PRO A 109 -7.33 -9.35 -31.79
C PRO A 109 -8.82 -9.05 -31.56
N ALA A 110 -9.54 -8.70 -32.63
CA ALA A 110 -10.97 -8.43 -32.61
C ALA A 110 -11.74 -9.60 -31.95
N GLY A 111 -12.40 -9.31 -30.82
CA GLY A 111 -13.13 -10.30 -30.01
C GLY A 111 -12.59 -10.46 -28.58
N MET A 112 -11.47 -9.82 -28.25
CA MET A 112 -10.91 -9.74 -26.90
C MET A 112 -10.60 -8.29 -26.50
N GLU A 113 -11.49 -7.36 -26.88
CA GLU A 113 -11.48 -5.97 -26.40
C GLU A 113 -12.23 -5.94 -25.06
N PRO A 114 -11.55 -5.92 -23.90
CA PRO A 114 -12.24 -5.55 -22.67
C PRO A 114 -12.63 -4.09 -22.82
N ASP A 115 -13.91 -3.79 -23.09
CA ASP A 115 -14.50 -2.45 -23.25
C ASP A 115 -13.53 -1.35 -22.81
N THR A 116 -12.70 -0.87 -23.75
CA THR A 116 -11.55 0.02 -23.49
C THR A 116 -11.97 1.40 -22.98
N SER A 117 -13.28 1.60 -22.82
CA SER A 117 -13.87 2.66 -22.01
C SER A 117 -13.32 2.63 -20.56
N GLY A 118 -12.97 3.80 -20.02
CA GLY A 118 -12.57 3.90 -18.61
C GLY A 118 -13.61 3.33 -17.66
N GLN A 119 -14.89 3.26 -18.04
CA GLN A 119 -15.94 2.59 -17.26
C GLN A 119 -15.71 1.08 -17.10
N GLY A 120 -15.30 0.37 -18.15
CA GLY A 120 -14.97 -1.06 -18.09
C GLY A 120 -13.74 -1.32 -17.19
N GLN A 121 -12.71 -0.48 -17.33
CA GLN A 121 -11.51 -0.55 -16.49
C GLN A 121 -11.79 -0.20 -15.02
N ILE A 122 -12.66 0.78 -14.75
CA ILE A 122 -13.12 1.13 -13.39
C ILE A 122 -13.87 -0.05 -12.77
N LEU A 123 -14.76 -0.72 -13.52
CA LEU A 123 -15.50 -1.86 -12.97
C LEU A 123 -14.57 -3.03 -12.67
N LEU A 124 -13.69 -3.40 -13.60
CA LEU A 124 -12.77 -4.52 -13.42
C LEU A 124 -11.79 -4.25 -12.27
N TRP A 125 -11.03 -3.16 -12.35
CA TRP A 125 -9.99 -2.85 -11.38
C TRP A 125 -10.57 -2.35 -10.07
N GLY A 126 -11.71 -1.65 -10.09
CA GLY A 126 -12.40 -1.22 -8.89
C GLY A 126 -12.94 -2.42 -8.10
N THR A 127 -13.51 -3.40 -8.79
CA THR A 127 -13.94 -4.67 -8.15
C THR A 127 -12.75 -5.44 -7.62
N ALA A 128 -11.67 -5.59 -8.40
CA ALA A 128 -10.46 -6.26 -7.94
C ALA A 128 -9.87 -5.56 -6.70
N ALA A 129 -9.80 -4.23 -6.72
CA ALA A 129 -9.27 -3.42 -5.63
C ALA A 129 -10.16 -3.48 -4.38
N PHE A 130 -11.49 -3.55 -4.55
CA PHE A 130 -12.42 -3.77 -3.45
C PHE A 130 -12.27 -5.16 -2.83
N VAL A 131 -12.25 -6.21 -3.65
CA VAL A 131 -12.15 -7.60 -3.20
C VAL A 131 -10.78 -7.90 -2.57
N LEU A 132 -9.69 -7.43 -3.17
CA LEU A 132 -8.33 -7.64 -2.68
C LEU A 132 -7.96 -6.67 -1.55
N GLY A 133 -8.59 -5.50 -1.46
CA GLY A 133 -8.36 -4.54 -0.39
C GLY A 133 -8.69 -5.10 0.98
N ALA A 134 -9.77 -5.87 1.10
CA ALA A 134 -10.19 -6.48 2.35
C ALA A 134 -9.14 -7.44 2.95
N PRO A 135 -8.66 -8.49 2.25
CA PRO A 135 -7.66 -9.40 2.77
C PRO A 135 -6.32 -8.69 3.02
N VAL A 136 -5.88 -7.79 2.14
CA VAL A 136 -4.62 -7.04 2.32
C VAL A 136 -4.70 -6.12 3.56
N GLY A 137 -5.83 -5.45 3.77
CA GLY A 137 -6.08 -4.67 4.98
C GLY A 137 -6.06 -5.53 6.25
N ILE A 138 -6.64 -6.74 6.20
CA ILE A 138 -6.57 -7.68 7.34
C ILE A 138 -5.12 -8.12 7.60
N MET A 139 -4.35 -8.42 6.56
CA MET A 139 -2.93 -8.78 6.70
C MET A 139 -2.13 -7.64 7.35
N GLY A 140 -2.37 -6.39 6.95
CA GLY A 140 -1.80 -5.21 7.60
C GLY A 140 -2.13 -5.14 9.09
N ASN A 141 -3.39 -5.40 9.47
CA ASN A 141 -3.80 -5.42 10.87
C ASN A 141 -3.06 -6.49 11.69
N VAL A 142 -2.94 -7.70 11.13
CA VAL A 142 -2.28 -8.85 11.75
C VAL A 142 -0.76 -8.65 11.84
N ALA A 143 -0.15 -7.91 10.91
CA ALA A 143 1.27 -7.57 10.92
C ALA A 143 1.73 -6.81 12.19
N ARG A 144 0.81 -6.26 12.98
CA ARG A 144 1.13 -5.67 14.29
C ARG A 144 1.45 -6.68 15.37
N THR A 145 1.12 -7.95 15.17
CA THR A 145 1.45 -8.99 16.15
C THR A 145 2.97 -8.96 16.43
N PRO A 146 3.38 -8.91 17.70
CA PRO A 146 4.80 -8.85 18.05
C PRO A 146 5.48 -10.19 17.75
N GLY A 147 6.76 -10.14 17.40
CA GLY A 147 7.57 -11.33 17.13
C GLY A 147 7.45 -11.87 15.70
N VAL A 148 7.80 -13.14 15.53
CA VAL A 148 7.95 -13.79 14.22
C VAL A 148 6.61 -13.92 13.47
N GLY A 149 5.50 -14.10 14.20
CA GLY A 149 4.17 -14.20 13.59
C GLY A 149 3.78 -12.95 12.79
N GLY A 150 4.14 -11.75 13.27
CA GLY A 150 3.89 -10.50 12.55
C GLY A 150 4.88 -10.24 11.42
N LEU A 151 6.09 -10.79 11.50
CA LEU A 151 7.13 -10.60 10.48
C LEU A 151 6.69 -11.11 9.11
N LEU A 152 6.08 -12.31 9.05
CA LEU A 152 5.60 -12.88 7.79
C LEU A 152 4.65 -11.91 7.06
N PHE A 153 3.74 -11.27 7.78
CA PHE A 153 2.83 -10.29 7.19
C PHE A 153 3.52 -8.97 6.83
N ARG A 154 4.51 -8.51 7.61
CA ARG A 154 5.29 -7.29 7.28
C ARG A 154 6.12 -7.44 6.01
N LEU A 155 6.51 -8.66 5.67
CA LEU A 155 7.29 -8.94 4.47
C LEU A 155 6.44 -9.00 3.19
N ILE A 156 5.11 -9.01 3.28
CA ILE A 156 4.21 -9.06 2.11
C ILE A 156 4.51 -7.90 1.15
N VAL A 157 4.51 -6.66 1.65
CA VAL A 157 4.71 -5.47 0.79
C VAL A 157 6.11 -5.47 0.14
N PRO A 158 7.22 -5.67 0.87
CA PRO A 158 8.54 -5.83 0.26
C PRO A 158 8.60 -6.96 -0.78
N PHE A 159 8.00 -8.12 -0.51
CA PHE A 159 8.01 -9.22 -1.47
C PHE A 159 7.18 -8.91 -2.71
N THR A 160 5.99 -8.34 -2.58
CA THR A 160 5.18 -7.90 -3.73
C THR A 160 5.96 -6.92 -4.61
N ALA A 161 6.61 -5.91 -4.00
CA ALA A 161 7.44 -4.95 -4.73
C ALA A 161 8.64 -5.61 -5.43
N PHE A 162 9.30 -6.57 -4.77
CA PHE A 162 10.42 -7.31 -5.36
C PHE A 162 9.98 -8.19 -6.54
N PHE A 163 8.89 -8.94 -6.39
CA PHE A 163 8.37 -9.81 -7.44
C PHE A 163 7.89 -9.01 -8.65
N GLU A 164 7.11 -7.95 -8.42
CA GLU A 164 6.66 -7.07 -9.51
C GLU A 164 7.84 -6.43 -10.22
N ALA A 165 8.80 -5.86 -9.49
CA ALA A 165 10.00 -5.28 -10.09
C ALA A 165 10.80 -6.29 -10.91
N THR A 166 10.90 -7.53 -10.43
CA THR A 166 11.62 -8.59 -11.15
C THR A 166 10.90 -9.00 -12.42
N GLN A 167 9.57 -9.17 -12.37
CA GLN A 167 8.78 -9.48 -13.56
C GLN A 167 8.85 -8.36 -14.59
N ARG A 168 8.65 -7.11 -14.17
CA ARG A 168 8.74 -5.93 -15.05
C ARG A 168 10.12 -5.81 -15.70
N LEU A 169 11.19 -6.00 -14.94
CA LEU A 169 12.54 -6.03 -15.51
C LEU A 169 12.76 -7.20 -16.48
N SER A 170 12.14 -8.36 -16.26
CA SER A 170 12.31 -9.52 -17.15
C SER A 170 11.54 -9.41 -18.47
N VAL A 171 10.45 -8.64 -18.48
CA VAL A 171 9.54 -8.55 -19.64
C VAL A 171 9.71 -7.25 -20.41
N GLU A 172 9.96 -6.13 -19.71
CA GLU A 172 9.82 -4.77 -20.27
C GLU A 172 11.15 -3.98 -20.28
N ALA A 173 12.23 -4.49 -19.68
CA ALA A 173 13.48 -3.72 -19.52
C ALA A 173 14.13 -3.31 -20.85
N ASP A 174 14.02 -4.15 -21.89
CA ASP A 174 14.65 -3.89 -23.18
C ASP A 174 13.83 -2.92 -24.05
N SER A 175 12.53 -2.76 -23.77
CA SER A 175 11.60 -1.96 -24.58
C SER A 175 11.28 -0.57 -24.01
N GLU A 176 11.30 -0.39 -22.69
CA GLU A 176 10.81 0.82 -22.01
C GLU A 176 11.92 1.84 -21.64
N GLY A 177 13.18 1.53 -21.98
CA GLY A 177 14.31 2.46 -21.85
C GLY A 177 14.91 2.60 -20.44
N ALA A 178 15.91 3.48 -20.34
CA ALA A 178 16.81 3.54 -19.19
C ALA A 178 16.13 3.99 -17.87
N VAL A 179 15.18 4.93 -17.93
CA VAL A 179 14.47 5.42 -16.73
C VAL A 179 13.60 4.33 -16.13
N PHE A 180 12.92 3.53 -16.96
CA PHE A 180 12.13 2.39 -16.53
C PHE A 180 13.01 1.34 -15.84
N ALA A 181 14.09 0.91 -16.51
CA ALA A 181 15.02 -0.08 -15.97
C ALA A 181 15.65 0.39 -14.65
N LEU A 182 16.07 1.66 -14.54
CA LEU A 182 16.62 2.22 -13.32
C LEU A 182 15.59 2.23 -12.18
N THR A 183 14.37 2.71 -12.45
CA THR A 183 13.27 2.77 -11.48
C THR A 183 13.01 1.40 -10.86
N TRP A 184 12.85 0.36 -11.68
CA TRP A 184 12.56 -0.97 -11.18
C TRP A 184 13.73 -1.64 -10.47
N ASN A 185 14.96 -1.38 -10.90
CA ASN A 185 16.15 -1.83 -10.17
C ASN A 185 16.22 -1.20 -8.77
N VAL A 186 15.96 0.11 -8.67
CA VAL A 186 15.91 0.81 -7.38
C VAL A 186 14.79 0.25 -6.50
N THR A 187 13.59 0.05 -7.03
CA THR A 187 12.47 -0.55 -6.28
C THR A 187 12.84 -1.95 -5.77
N ARG A 188 13.47 -2.78 -6.60
CA ARG A 188 13.91 -4.13 -6.22
C ARG A 188 14.93 -4.09 -5.08
N VAL A 189 15.95 -3.23 -5.17
CA VAL A 189 16.97 -3.07 -4.12
C VAL A 189 16.34 -2.53 -2.83
N ALA A 190 15.48 -1.51 -2.93
CA ALA A 190 14.79 -0.95 -1.79
C ALA A 190 13.91 -1.99 -1.06
N ALA A 191 13.24 -2.85 -1.82
CA ALA A 191 12.48 -3.97 -1.28
C ALA A 191 13.36 -4.95 -0.48
N CYS A 192 14.54 -5.31 -1.01
CA CYS A 192 15.49 -6.15 -0.27
C CYS A 192 15.97 -5.49 1.02
N VAL A 193 16.34 -4.20 0.96
CA VAL A 193 16.79 -3.44 2.14
C VAL A 193 15.69 -3.37 3.20
N ALA A 194 14.45 -3.10 2.80
CA ALA A 194 13.31 -3.08 3.71
C ALA A 194 13.07 -4.45 4.36
N ALA A 195 13.15 -5.54 3.59
CA ALA A 195 13.01 -6.90 4.12
C ALA A 195 14.09 -7.21 5.16
N VAL A 196 15.36 -6.91 4.86
CA VAL A 196 16.48 -7.11 5.80
C VAL A 196 16.29 -6.27 7.07
N ALA A 197 15.88 -5.01 6.94
CA ALA A 197 15.62 -4.13 8.08
C ALA A 197 14.49 -4.69 8.98
N LEU A 198 13.40 -5.19 8.39
CA LEU A 198 12.28 -5.79 9.13
C LEU A 198 12.70 -7.07 9.87
N VAL A 199 13.48 -7.94 9.23
CA VAL A 199 14.02 -9.15 9.84
C VAL A 199 14.97 -8.79 10.98
N GLY A 200 15.93 -7.90 10.73
CA GLY A 200 16.90 -7.43 11.71
C GLY A 200 16.24 -6.81 12.93
N HIS A 201 15.26 -5.93 12.74
CA HIS A 201 14.49 -5.34 13.83
C HIS A 201 13.70 -6.39 14.62
N THR A 202 13.15 -7.40 13.96
CA THR A 202 12.40 -8.49 14.63
C THR A 202 13.34 -9.36 15.46
N VAL A 203 14.49 -9.74 14.93
CA VAL A 203 15.51 -10.52 15.65
C VAL A 203 16.05 -9.73 16.84
N TRP A 204 16.36 -8.45 16.64
CA TRP A 204 16.85 -7.56 17.69
C TRP A 204 15.83 -7.42 18.82
N SER A 205 14.60 -7.05 18.50
CA SER A 205 13.53 -6.88 19.50
C SER A 205 13.20 -8.17 20.24
N TRP A 206 13.32 -9.33 19.59
CA TRP A 206 13.16 -10.63 20.22
C TRP A 206 14.29 -10.95 21.19
N ARG A 207 15.55 -10.68 20.82
CA ARG A 207 16.72 -10.86 21.71
C ARG A 207 16.63 -9.97 22.94
N VAL A 208 16.30 -8.69 22.77
CA VAL A 208 16.14 -7.74 23.89
C VAL A 208 15.04 -8.18 24.86
N ARG A 209 13.93 -8.72 24.35
CA ARG A 209 12.84 -9.24 25.20
C ARG A 209 13.25 -10.48 25.99
N ARG A 210 14.02 -11.39 25.38
CA ARG A 210 14.56 -12.58 26.08
C ARG A 210 15.54 -12.19 27.19
N GLY A 211 16.51 -11.32 26.90
CA GLY A 211 17.49 -10.89 27.90
C GLY A 211 16.89 -10.16 29.10
N ARG A 212 15.68 -9.59 28.98
CA ARG A 212 14.94 -8.98 30.10
C ARG A 212 14.13 -9.98 30.92
N ALA A 213 13.72 -11.11 30.33
CA ALA A 213 13.01 -12.18 31.02
C ALA A 213 13.96 -13.05 31.85
N ASP A 214 15.24 -13.13 31.47
CA ASP A 214 16.29 -13.88 32.16
C ASP A 214 17.04 -13.05 33.24
N GLY A 215 16.53 -11.85 33.58
CA GLY A 215 17.11 -11.03 34.65
C GLY A 215 16.95 -11.70 36.03
N PRO A 216 17.92 -11.55 36.96
CA PRO A 216 17.90 -12.26 38.24
C PRO A 216 16.58 -12.04 38.99
N PRO A 217 15.98 -13.08 39.60
CA PRO A 217 14.86 -12.88 40.50
C PRO A 217 15.33 -11.94 41.61
N GLU A 218 14.82 -10.72 41.61
CA GLU A 218 14.99 -9.76 42.69
C GLU A 218 14.64 -10.48 43.98
N SER A 219 15.67 -10.65 44.81
CA SER A 219 15.66 -11.39 46.06
C SER A 219 14.39 -11.10 46.84
N ALA A 220 13.65 -12.16 47.16
CA ALA A 220 12.59 -12.12 48.16
C ALA A 220 13.07 -11.30 49.37
N ALA A 221 12.50 -10.12 49.56
CA ALA A 221 12.75 -9.31 50.73
C ALA A 221 12.38 -10.15 51.96
N PRO A 222 13.28 -10.29 52.96
CA PRO A 222 12.96 -11.08 54.14
C PRO A 222 11.83 -10.39 54.89
N ILE A 223 10.75 -11.14 55.12
CA ILE A 223 9.62 -10.75 55.96
C ILE A 223 10.18 -10.43 57.35
N ARG A 224 10.27 -9.15 57.70
CA ARG A 224 10.52 -8.72 59.08
C ARG A 224 9.22 -8.88 59.85
N HIS A 225 9.13 -9.94 60.64
CA HIS A 225 8.21 -10.00 61.76
C HIS A 225 8.75 -9.14 62.90
N LEU A 226 8.02 -8.07 63.23
CA LEU A 226 7.94 -7.48 64.56
C LEU A 226 6.49 -7.07 64.81
#